data_AF-A0A7G9WB61-F1
#
_entry.id   AF-A0A7G9WB61-F1
#
_cell.length_a   1.000
_cell.length_b   1.000
_cell.length_c   1.000
_cell.angle_alpha   90.00
_cell.angle_beta   90.00
_cell.angle_gamma   90.00
#
_symmetry.space_group_name_H-M   'P 1'
#
loop_
_entity.id
_entity.type
_entity.pdbx_description
1 polymer ?
#
loop_
_entity_poly.entity_id
_entity_poly.type
_entity_poly.pdbx_seq_one_letter_code
_entity_poly.pdbx_strand_id
1 'polypeptide(L)'
;MNYSSIDIDGFKGKWIAVYISDDGFDVGQFDTIADICERYPNCDSYLMDMPIGLVESRNELRPDLLVKKELGRKGSSIFQVPCRQAVYAEDKVRARESNIQVLGKSLSEQTLGIVKGIRQVDEFLFTNPAWKNRLLESHPEFCLAKLNGGQPVLEHKAPLRDKK
;
A
#
# COMPACT_ATOMS: atom_id res chain seq x y z
N MET A 1 -16.24 10.41 -21.56
CA MET A 1 -16.25 10.09 -20.12
C MET A 1 -14.96 10.66 -19.59
N ASN A 2 -15.04 11.59 -18.64
CA ASN A 2 -13.82 12.11 -18.02
C ASN A 2 -13.38 11.08 -16.99
N TYR A 3 -12.17 10.55 -17.13
CA TYR A 3 -11.63 9.53 -16.23
C TYR A 3 -11.03 10.21 -15.00
N SER A 4 -11.25 9.62 -13.83
CA SER A 4 -10.77 10.14 -12.55
C SER A 4 -10.11 9.05 -11.71
N SER A 5 -8.95 9.36 -11.15
CA SER A 5 -8.18 8.44 -10.31
C SER A 5 -7.69 9.16 -9.08
N ILE A 6 -7.61 8.45 -7.97
CA ILE A 6 -6.92 8.93 -6.77
C ILE A 6 -5.85 7.94 -6.33
N ASP A 7 -4.67 8.46 -6.04
CA ASP A 7 -3.56 7.70 -5.44
C ASP A 7 -3.37 8.17 -4.00
N ILE A 8 -3.23 7.23 -3.06
CA ILE A 8 -3.23 7.46 -1.62
C ILE A 8 -1.96 6.86 -1.01
N ASP A 9 -1.23 7.65 -0.23
CA ASP A 9 -0.03 7.20 0.48
C ASP A 9 0.03 7.71 1.92
N GLY A 10 0.75 6.98 2.77
CA GLY A 10 0.98 7.35 4.17
C GLY A 10 1.97 8.50 4.29
N PHE A 11 1.59 9.55 5.03
CA PHE A 11 2.42 10.75 5.22
C PHE A 11 2.45 11.18 6.69
N LYS A 12 3.57 10.90 7.39
CA LYS A 12 3.83 11.36 8.77
C LYS A 12 2.69 11.08 9.77
N GLY A 13 2.08 9.90 9.69
CA GLY A 13 0.95 9.51 10.55
C GLY A 13 -0.42 10.02 10.10
N LYS A 14 -0.46 10.71 8.95
CA LYS A 14 -1.64 11.10 8.19
C LYS A 14 -1.60 10.40 6.82
N TRP A 15 -2.51 10.79 5.94
CA TRP A 15 -2.54 10.39 4.54
C TRP A 15 -2.37 11.59 3.62
N ILE A 16 -1.75 11.35 2.47
CA ILE A 16 -1.78 12.27 1.33
C ILE A 16 -2.54 11.58 0.21
N ALA A 17 -3.38 12.33 -0.49
CA ALA A 17 -4.08 11.83 -1.67
C ALA A 17 -3.92 12.79 -2.85
N VAL A 18 -3.66 12.23 -4.02
CA VAL A 18 -3.57 12.96 -5.28
C VAL A 18 -4.72 12.52 -6.17
N TYR A 19 -5.68 13.40 -6.37
CA TYR A 19 -6.78 13.22 -7.32
C TYR A 19 -6.34 13.75 -8.68
N ILE A 20 -6.59 12.99 -9.75
CA ILE A 20 -6.28 13.36 -11.13
C ILE A 20 -7.52 13.12 -11.98
N SER A 21 -7.81 14.08 -12.86
CA SER A 21 -8.84 14.01 -13.89
C SER A 21 -8.41 14.76 -15.15
N ASP A 22 -9.22 14.72 -16.20
CA ASP A 22 -8.98 15.48 -17.43
C ASP A 22 -8.90 17.00 -17.21
N ASP A 23 -9.57 17.50 -16.15
CA ASP A 23 -9.64 18.92 -15.82
C ASP A 23 -8.49 19.40 -14.93
N GLY A 24 -7.60 18.49 -14.50
CA GLY A 24 -6.44 18.80 -13.67
C GLY A 24 -6.27 17.86 -12.48
N PHE A 25 -5.58 18.32 -11.45
CA PHE A 25 -5.29 17.55 -10.25
C PHE A 25 -5.55 18.34 -8.98
N ASP A 26 -5.86 17.63 -7.89
CA ASP A 26 -5.98 18.15 -6.54
C ASP A 26 -5.11 17.31 -5.58
N VAL A 27 -4.54 17.95 -4.56
CA VAL A 27 -3.69 17.30 -3.57
C VAL A 27 -4.19 17.69 -2.17
N GLY A 28 -4.47 16.69 -1.35
CA GLY A 28 -4.95 16.89 0.02
C GLY A 28 -4.17 16.07 1.03
N GLN A 29 -4.13 16.59 2.26
CA GLN A 29 -3.71 15.83 3.45
C GLN A 29 -4.95 15.50 4.29
N PHE A 30 -5.00 14.29 4.82
CA PHE A 30 -6.17 13.71 5.49
C PHE A 30 -5.76 12.95 6.74
N ASP A 31 -6.60 12.94 7.77
CA ASP A 31 -6.28 12.21 9.01
C ASP A 31 -6.64 10.73 8.87
N THR A 32 -7.66 10.41 8.08
CA THR A 32 -8.14 9.04 7.86
C THR A 32 -8.45 8.71 6.40
N ILE A 33 -8.49 7.42 6.07
CA ILE A 33 -9.00 6.93 4.78
C ILE A 33 -10.47 7.32 4.57
N ALA A 34 -11.27 7.41 5.64
CA ALA A 34 -12.65 7.84 5.56
C ALA A 34 -12.77 9.28 5.04
N ASP A 35 -11.95 10.20 5.53
CA ASP A 35 -11.94 11.60 5.08
C ASP A 35 -11.68 11.71 3.56
N ILE A 36 -10.79 10.86 3.03
CA ILE A 36 -10.49 10.79 1.58
C ILE A 36 -11.72 10.28 0.82
N CYS A 37 -12.31 9.19 1.30
CA CYS A 37 -13.48 8.55 0.69
C CYS A 37 -14.73 9.45 0.72
N GLU A 38 -14.87 10.28 1.76
CA GLU A 38 -15.95 11.27 1.88
C GLU A 38 -15.73 12.46 0.93
N ARG A 39 -14.50 12.95 0.81
CA ARG A 39 -14.18 14.05 -0.12
C ARG A 39 -14.29 13.62 -1.58
N TYR A 40 -13.89 12.40 -1.90
CA TYR A 40 -13.90 11.83 -3.23
C TYR A 40 -14.75 10.55 -3.26
N PRO A 41 -16.09 10.65 -3.22
CA PRO A 41 -16.94 9.47 -3.10
C PRO A 41 -17.05 8.65 -4.40
N ASN A 42 -16.78 9.28 -5.55
CA ASN A 42 -16.98 8.71 -6.87
C ASN A 42 -15.80 9.03 -7.81
N CYS A 43 -14.72 8.28 -7.70
CA CYS A 43 -13.65 8.18 -8.69
C CYS A 43 -13.73 6.83 -9.40
N ASP A 44 -13.19 6.76 -10.62
CA ASP A 44 -13.13 5.51 -11.38
C ASP A 44 -12.13 4.51 -10.78
N SER A 45 -11.09 5.02 -10.09
CA SER A 45 -10.12 4.18 -9.40
C SER A 45 -9.54 4.84 -8.14
N TYR A 46 -9.26 4.00 -7.14
CA TYR A 46 -8.59 4.37 -5.89
C TYR A 46 -7.43 3.41 -5.68
N LEU A 47 -6.22 3.94 -5.69
CA LEU A 47 -4.98 3.17 -5.61
C LEU A 47 -4.22 3.56 -4.34
N MET A 48 -3.55 2.59 -3.72
CA MET A 48 -2.67 2.86 -2.59
C MET A 48 -1.52 1.87 -2.48
N ASP A 49 -0.33 2.35 -2.13
CA ASP A 49 0.83 1.50 -1.78
C ASP A 49 0.71 1.00 -0.33
N MET A 50 -0.39 0.30 -0.06
CA MET A 50 -0.69 -0.27 1.25
C MET A 50 -1.31 -1.67 1.06
N PRO A 51 -0.91 -2.67 1.86
CA PRO A 51 -1.50 -4.00 1.80
C PRO A 51 -2.99 -3.99 2.09
N ILE A 52 -3.77 -4.62 1.20
CA ILE A 52 -5.21 -4.86 1.37
C ILE A 52 -5.47 -6.36 1.34
N GLY A 53 -6.26 -6.88 2.29
CA GLY A 53 -6.55 -8.31 2.41
C GLY A 53 -5.48 -9.09 3.17
N LEU A 54 -5.34 -8.78 4.47
CA LEU A 54 -4.36 -9.42 5.35
C LEU A 54 -4.69 -10.89 5.57
N VAL A 55 -3.66 -11.73 5.42
CA VAL A 55 -3.78 -13.17 5.65
C VAL A 55 -3.76 -13.50 7.14
N GLU A 56 -4.45 -14.56 7.52
CA GLU A 56 -4.43 -15.09 8.89
C GLU A 56 -3.67 -16.40 9.02
N SER A 57 -3.27 -17.00 7.89
CA SER A 57 -2.56 -18.26 7.83
C SER A 57 -1.78 -18.45 6.52
N ARG A 58 -0.94 -19.50 6.42
CA ARG A 58 -0.04 -19.71 5.27
C ARG A 58 -0.70 -20.26 4.00
N ASN A 59 -1.92 -20.78 4.10
CA ASN A 59 -2.65 -21.34 2.97
C ASN A 59 -3.40 -20.24 2.18
N GLU A 60 -3.55 -19.05 2.76
CA GLU A 60 -4.12 -17.89 2.10
C GLU A 60 -3.09 -17.23 1.18
N LEU A 61 -3.57 -16.78 0.02
CA LEU A 61 -2.73 -16.23 -1.04
C LEU A 61 -2.93 -14.71 -1.14
N ARG A 62 -1.83 -14.04 -1.47
CA ARG A 62 -1.81 -12.62 -1.81
C ARG A 62 -1.14 -12.40 -3.16
N PRO A 63 -1.49 -11.31 -3.88
CA PRO A 63 -0.92 -11.01 -5.19
C PRO A 63 0.59 -10.71 -5.13
N ASP A 64 1.13 -10.35 -3.96
CA ASP A 64 2.54 -10.01 -3.77
C ASP A 64 3.52 -11.02 -4.37
N LEU A 65 3.24 -12.32 -4.25
CA LEU A 65 4.13 -13.36 -4.78
C LEU A 65 4.22 -13.32 -6.31
N LEU A 66 3.11 -12.99 -6.98
CA LEU A 66 3.07 -12.83 -8.44
C LEU A 66 3.84 -11.58 -8.86
N VAL A 67 3.62 -10.47 -8.16
CA VAL A 67 4.33 -9.19 -8.41
C VAL A 67 5.84 -9.37 -8.23
N LYS A 68 6.28 -10.04 -7.15
CA LYS A 68 7.69 -10.36 -6.89
C LYS A 68 8.32 -11.17 -8.01
N LYS A 69 7.58 -12.15 -8.53
CA LYS A 69 8.04 -13.00 -9.64
C LYS A 69 8.21 -12.17 -10.92
N GLU A 70 7.25 -11.30 -11.24
CA GLU A 70 7.34 -10.42 -12.41
C GLU A 70 8.46 -9.39 -12.31
N LEU A 71 8.74 -8.87 -11.12
CA LEU A 71 9.83 -7.92 -10.89
C LEU A 71 11.23 -8.56 -10.86
N GLY A 72 11.33 -9.90 -10.82
CA GLY A 72 12.61 -10.62 -10.85
C GLY A 72 13.61 -10.09 -9.81
N ARG A 73 14.71 -9.50 -10.28
CA ARG A 73 15.78 -8.93 -9.41
C ARG A 73 15.30 -7.81 -8.49
N LYS A 74 14.19 -7.15 -8.80
CA LYS A 74 13.57 -6.11 -7.98
C LYS A 74 12.44 -6.63 -7.10
N GLY A 75 12.13 -7.93 -7.10
CA GLY A 75 11.07 -8.49 -6.24
C GLY A 75 11.29 -8.25 -4.74
N SER A 76 12.52 -7.99 -4.29
CA SER A 76 12.80 -7.62 -2.91
C SER A 76 12.34 -6.20 -2.52
N SER A 77 11.99 -5.33 -3.48
CA SER A 77 11.42 -4.00 -3.19
C SER A 77 9.99 -4.09 -2.68
N ILE A 78 9.25 -5.11 -3.12
CA ILE A 78 7.92 -5.39 -2.58
C ILE A 78 8.12 -5.90 -1.15
N PHE A 79 7.74 -5.08 -0.18
CA PHE A 79 7.91 -5.40 1.22
C PHE A 79 7.11 -6.64 1.62
N GLN A 80 7.40 -7.17 2.80
CA GLN A 80 6.65 -8.31 3.32
C GLN A 80 5.38 -7.80 3.98
N VAL A 81 4.24 -8.34 3.57
CA VAL A 81 2.95 -8.06 4.20
C VAL A 81 2.83 -8.85 5.50
N PRO A 82 2.52 -8.19 6.63
CA PRO A 82 2.30 -8.87 7.90
C PRO A 82 0.98 -9.67 7.89
N CYS A 83 0.90 -10.75 8.67
CA CYS A 83 -0.38 -11.37 8.97
C CYS A 83 -1.26 -10.43 9.81
N ARG A 84 -2.58 -10.64 9.79
CA ARG A 84 -3.53 -9.81 10.55
C ARG A 84 -3.16 -9.78 12.04
N GLN A 85 -2.81 -10.91 12.64
CA GLN A 85 -2.42 -10.99 14.05
C GLN A 85 -1.22 -10.10 14.38
N ALA A 86 -0.23 -10.01 13.48
CA ALA A 86 0.90 -9.12 13.66
C ALA A 86 0.53 -7.64 13.52
N VAL A 87 -0.43 -7.31 12.64
CA VAL A 87 -0.95 -5.95 12.48
C VAL A 87 -1.66 -5.47 13.75
N TYR A 88 -2.36 -6.35 14.46
CA TYR A 88 -3.11 -6.02 15.68
C TYR A 88 -2.31 -6.22 16.98
N ALA A 89 -1.05 -6.65 16.89
CA ALA A 89 -0.20 -6.82 18.06
C ALA A 89 0.03 -5.51 18.83
N GLU A 90 0.29 -5.63 20.13
CA GLU A 90 0.46 -4.51 21.07
C GLU A 90 1.75 -3.71 20.81
N ASP A 91 2.81 -4.40 20.38
CA ASP A 91 4.10 -3.80 20.11
C ASP A 91 4.86 -4.51 18.97
N LYS A 92 6.00 -3.95 18.59
CA LYS A 92 6.86 -4.46 17.50
C LYS A 92 7.41 -5.86 17.78
N VAL A 93 7.67 -6.21 19.05
CA VAL A 93 8.19 -7.53 19.45
C VAL A 93 7.09 -8.57 19.25
N ARG A 94 5.90 -8.32 19.80
CA ARG A 94 4.72 -9.18 19.63
C ARG A 94 4.29 -9.30 18.17
N ALA A 95 4.40 -8.23 17.38
CA ALA A 95 4.13 -8.27 15.95
C ALA A 95 5.07 -9.25 15.23
N ARG A 96 6.37 -9.23 15.53
CA ARG A 96 7.34 -10.18 14.97
C ARG A 96 7.07 -11.60 15.41
N GLU A 97 6.83 -11.82 16.70
CA GLU A 97 6.51 -13.15 17.24
C GLU A 97 5.28 -13.74 16.54
N SER A 98 4.20 -12.95 16.44
CA SER A 98 2.95 -13.37 15.78
C SER A 98 3.19 -13.68 14.30
N ASN A 99 3.95 -12.84 13.60
CA ASN A 99 4.23 -13.06 12.17
C ASN A 99 5.10 -14.31 11.93
N ILE A 100 6.05 -14.59 12.82
CA ILE A 100 6.85 -15.82 12.77
C ILE A 100 5.97 -17.04 13.02
N GLN A 101 5.10 -16.99 14.03
CA GLN A 101 4.17 -18.08 14.35
C GLN A 101 3.24 -18.39 13.17
N VAL A 102 2.61 -17.36 12.59
CA VAL A 102 1.63 -17.53 11.51
C VAL A 102 2.33 -17.80 10.17
N LEU A 103 3.27 -16.96 9.75
CA LEU A 103 3.85 -16.97 8.40
C LEU A 103 5.28 -17.52 8.32
N GLY A 104 5.95 -17.74 9.45
CA GLY A 104 7.32 -18.31 9.50
C GLY A 104 8.42 -17.32 9.18
N LYS A 105 8.11 -16.02 9.13
CA LYS A 105 9.07 -14.96 8.78
C LYS A 105 8.92 -13.79 9.74
N SER A 106 10.04 -13.17 10.10
CA SER A 106 10.04 -11.93 10.89
C SER A 106 9.70 -10.72 10.03
N LEU A 107 9.37 -9.59 10.67
CA LEU A 107 9.05 -8.33 10.02
C LEU A 107 10.24 -7.36 10.02
N SER A 108 10.43 -6.68 8.89
CA SER A 108 11.41 -5.59 8.76
C SER A 108 10.94 -4.34 9.54
N GLU A 109 11.88 -3.45 9.89
CA GLU A 109 11.51 -2.16 10.49
C GLU A 109 10.65 -1.30 9.54
N GLN A 110 10.84 -1.44 8.23
CA GLN A 110 10.01 -0.78 7.22
C GLN A 110 8.55 -1.23 7.34
N THR A 111 8.29 -2.56 7.32
CA THR A 111 6.92 -3.09 7.50
C THR A 111 6.34 -2.65 8.83
N LEU A 112 7.10 -2.75 9.93
CA LEU A 112 6.65 -2.33 11.26
C LEU A 112 6.33 -0.83 11.34
N GLY A 113 7.02 0.00 10.55
CA GLY A 113 6.79 1.44 10.49
C GLY A 113 5.43 1.81 9.89
N ILE A 114 4.90 0.97 8.99
CA ILE A 114 3.62 1.22 8.30
C ILE A 114 2.44 0.43 8.89
N VAL A 115 2.65 -0.46 9.87
CA VAL A 115 1.60 -1.29 10.50
C VAL A 115 0.37 -0.49 10.95
N LYS A 116 0.56 0.73 11.48
CA LYS A 116 -0.55 1.59 11.88
C LYS A 116 -1.43 1.99 10.69
N GLY A 117 -0.82 2.32 9.55
CA GLY A 117 -1.53 2.60 8.31
C GLY A 117 -2.26 1.37 7.79
N ILE A 118 -1.60 0.20 7.81
CA ILE A 118 -2.21 -1.09 7.43
C ILE A 118 -3.46 -1.37 8.29
N ARG A 119 -3.34 -1.20 9.61
CA ARG A 119 -4.45 -1.41 10.54
C ARG A 119 -5.62 -0.48 10.22
N GLN A 120 -5.37 0.81 9.97
CA GLN A 120 -6.43 1.76 9.67
C GLN A 120 -7.19 1.39 8.38
N VAL A 121 -6.48 0.94 7.33
CA VAL A 121 -7.11 0.48 6.08
C VAL A 121 -7.95 -0.77 6.32
N ASP A 122 -7.43 -1.74 7.07
CA ASP A 122 -8.13 -2.98 7.39
C ASP A 122 -9.42 -2.71 8.21
N GLU A 123 -9.35 -1.86 9.23
CA GLU A 123 -10.51 -1.44 10.04
C GLU A 123 -11.55 -0.65 9.21
N PHE A 124 -11.08 0.24 8.33
CA PHE A 124 -11.95 0.99 7.42
C PHE A 124 -12.72 0.06 6.48
N LEU A 125 -12.04 -0.90 5.84
CA LEU A 125 -12.68 -1.85 4.93
C LEU A 125 -13.58 -2.86 5.66
N PHE A 126 -13.29 -3.16 6.93
CA PHE A 126 -14.16 -3.98 7.77
C PHE A 126 -15.50 -3.27 8.05
N THR A 127 -15.45 -1.98 8.40
CA THR A 127 -16.63 -1.17 8.75
C THR A 127 -17.37 -0.60 7.52
N ASN A 128 -16.70 -0.51 6.37
CA ASN A 128 -17.26 0.06 5.14
C ASN A 128 -17.18 -0.93 3.96
N PRO A 129 -18.03 -1.98 3.93
CA PRO A 129 -17.96 -3.03 2.92
C PRO A 129 -18.17 -2.53 1.48
N ALA A 130 -18.81 -1.37 1.28
CA ALA A 130 -18.97 -0.73 -0.02
C ALA A 130 -17.64 -0.30 -0.68
N TRP A 131 -16.57 -0.15 0.11
CA TRP A 131 -15.23 0.19 -0.38
C TRP A 131 -14.38 -1.05 -0.72
N LYS A 132 -14.84 -2.26 -0.35
CA LYS A 132 -14.19 -3.51 -0.79
C LYS A 132 -14.23 -3.58 -2.31
N ASN A 133 -13.07 -3.86 -2.93
CA ASN A 133 -12.87 -3.85 -4.39
C ASN A 133 -13.00 -2.48 -5.08
N ARG A 134 -13.16 -1.38 -4.33
CA ARG A 134 -13.03 0.00 -4.85
C ARG A 134 -11.66 0.59 -4.51
N LEU A 135 -11.23 0.38 -3.27
CA LEU A 135 -9.86 0.68 -2.83
C LEU A 135 -8.96 -0.49 -3.19
N LEU A 136 -7.96 -0.23 -4.03
CA LEU A 136 -7.08 -1.24 -4.62
C LEU A 136 -5.63 -1.02 -4.17
N GLU A 137 -4.97 -2.12 -3.84
CA GLU A 137 -3.54 -2.13 -3.59
C GLU A 137 -2.79 -1.94 -4.92
N SER A 138 -1.85 -0.99 -4.92
CA SER A 138 -0.93 -0.73 -6.01
C SER A 138 0.51 -0.93 -5.52
N HIS A 139 1.43 -1.18 -6.46
CA HIS A 139 2.86 -1.28 -6.16
C HIS A 139 3.62 -0.37 -7.12
N PRO A 140 4.16 0.77 -6.66
CA PRO A 140 4.83 1.73 -7.53
C PRO A 140 5.94 1.11 -8.38
N GLU A 141 6.72 0.17 -7.85
CA GLU A 141 7.78 -0.51 -8.62
C GLU A 141 7.23 -1.37 -9.75
N PHE A 142 6.08 -2.01 -9.53
CA PHE A 142 5.40 -2.80 -10.56
C PHE A 142 4.80 -1.89 -11.63
N CYS A 143 4.13 -0.80 -11.23
CA CYS A 143 3.60 0.19 -12.15
C CYS A 143 4.70 0.78 -13.04
N LEU A 144 5.83 1.18 -12.45
CA LEU A 144 6.98 1.69 -13.18
C LEU A 144 7.58 0.64 -14.12
N ALA A 145 7.68 -0.62 -13.70
CA ALA A 145 8.15 -1.70 -14.57
C ALA A 145 7.22 -1.88 -15.79
N LYS A 146 5.90 -1.84 -15.60
CA LYS A 146 4.92 -1.92 -16.70
C LYS A 146 5.03 -0.75 -17.66
N LEU A 147 5.18 0.46 -17.14
CA LEU A 147 5.42 1.66 -17.96
C LEU A 147 6.75 1.60 -18.72
N ASN A 148 7.74 0.92 -18.16
CA ASN A 148 9.05 0.69 -18.78
C ASN A 148 9.10 -0.59 -19.64
N GLY A 149 8.01 -0.92 -20.35
CA GLY A 149 7.96 -2.07 -21.26
C GLY A 149 8.09 -3.44 -20.57
N GLY A 150 7.70 -3.52 -19.30
CA GLY A 150 7.83 -4.72 -18.46
C GLY A 150 9.22 -4.92 -17.86
N GLN A 151 10.14 -3.95 -18.01
CA GLN A 151 11.48 -4.03 -17.44
C GLN A 151 11.55 -3.26 -16.11
N PRO A 152 11.90 -3.91 -14.99
CA PRO A 152 12.07 -3.22 -13.71
C PRO A 152 13.15 -2.14 -13.76
N VAL A 153 12.87 -0.96 -13.20
CA VAL A 153 13.84 0.13 -13.07
C VAL A 153 14.92 -0.29 -12.06
N LEU A 154 16.16 -0.43 -12.53
CA LEU A 154 17.26 -0.97 -11.72
C LEU A 154 17.93 0.09 -10.86
N GLU A 155 17.93 1.34 -11.31
CA GLU A 155 18.47 2.48 -10.60
C GLU A 155 17.79 2.66 -9.25
N HIS A 156 18.55 3.17 -8.28
CA HIS A 156 17.99 3.66 -7.02
C HIS A 156 17.47 5.08 -7.22
N LYS A 157 16.44 5.46 -6.45
CA LYS A 157 15.98 6.85 -6.37
C LYS A 157 17.16 7.73 -5.94
N ALA A 158 17.70 8.51 -6.87
CA ALA A 158 18.74 9.46 -6.55
C ALA A 158 18.11 10.64 -5.80
N PRO A 159 18.71 11.13 -4.70
CA PRO A 159 18.29 12.39 -4.14
C PRO A 159 18.50 13.49 -5.19
N LEU A 160 17.56 14.43 -5.26
CA LEU A 160 17.77 15.66 -6.01
C LEU A 160 19.02 16.32 -5.43
N ARG A 161 20.08 16.41 -6.22
CA ARG A 161 21.25 17.21 -5.86
C ARG A 161 20.84 18.65 -6.05
N ASP A 162 20.64 19.37 -4.96
CA ASP A 162 20.53 20.83 -5.02
C ASP A 162 21.79 21.35 -5.71
N LYS A 163 21.64 21.86 -6.94
CA LYS A 163 22.67 22.69 -7.55
C LYS A 163 22.67 23.98 -6.75
N LYS A 164 23.66 24.14 -5.87
CA LYS A 164 24.04 25.43 -5.29
C LYS A 164 24.32 26.45 -6.39
#